data_AF-A0A418WHH0-F1
#
_entry.id   AF-A0A418WHH0-F1
#
_cell.length_a   1.000
_cell.length_b   1.000
_cell.length_c   1.000
_cell.angle_alpha   90.00
_cell.angle_beta   90.00
_cell.angle_gamma   90.00
#
_symmetry.space_group_name_H-M   'P 1'
#
loop_
_entity.id
_entity.type
_entity.pdbx_description
1 polymer ?
#
loop_
_entity_poly.entity_id
_entity_poly.type
_entity_poly.pdbx_seq_one_letter_code
_entity_poly.pdbx_strand_id
1 'polypeptide(L)'
;MAKIVFETKKVAAAVPQRLPAWLPEAVANDPYNGLNPPLIDFDRKMVLSWSAKSACTHVLIWFLVKNGLLHAANYYNPWPHEFRQDVIAKSKVFLGARNDAIANPQKYSFIRFMRDPVARLSSALRHMLRARYNEGELSIALGRKFSVETGLTVREFISYMQQVNLKNTNPHHASQVNKVDYMNGYGRKIFVKLDEPGRGIGEKINVIEAELKQLVTDFSKITKLDWVKQTHYQDDSSEGTQEITLDTVLAHQDGLRWPSTKLTEFMRSRPEMLELLAEDIHLYQNPDEFGFTMVV
;
A
#
# COMPACT_ATOMS: atom_id res chain seq x y z
N MET A 1 14.35 -27.58 -11.90
CA MET A 1 13.46 -27.24 -10.78
C MET A 1 14.20 -26.32 -9.84
N ALA A 2 13.87 -25.03 -9.82
CA ALA A 2 14.48 -24.09 -8.87
C ALA A 2 13.96 -24.39 -7.46
N LYS A 3 14.88 -24.66 -6.53
CA LYS A 3 14.57 -24.92 -5.12
C LYS A 3 14.08 -23.61 -4.50
N ILE A 4 12.83 -23.57 -4.04
CA ILE A 4 12.29 -22.45 -3.27
C ILE A 4 13.01 -22.48 -1.91
N VAL A 5 13.82 -21.46 -1.62
CA VAL A 5 14.46 -21.30 -0.32
C VAL A 5 13.57 -20.40 0.52
N PHE A 6 12.88 -21.00 1.48
CA PHE A 6 12.29 -20.25 2.59
C PHE A 6 13.38 -20.10 3.65
N GLU A 7 13.87 -18.88 3.86
CA GLU A 7 14.65 -18.60 5.06
C GLU A 7 13.69 -18.49 6.25
N THR A 8 13.31 -19.62 6.82
CA THR A 8 12.66 -19.64 8.13
C THR A 8 13.74 -19.47 9.18
N LYS A 9 14.14 -18.24 9.48
CA LYS A 9 14.77 -17.96 10.77
C LYS A 9 13.67 -18.09 11.83
N LYS A 10 13.69 -19.18 12.60
CA LYS A 10 13.00 -19.24 13.89
C LYS A 10 13.72 -18.25 14.82
N VAL A 11 13.31 -17.00 14.78
CA VAL A 11 13.66 -16.02 15.81
C VAL A 11 12.50 -16.03 16.79
N ALA A 12 12.77 -16.27 18.07
CA ALA A 12 11.82 -15.92 19.11
C ALA A 12 11.56 -14.41 18.95
N ALA A 13 10.36 -14.04 18.50
CA ALA A 13 10.04 -12.65 18.17
C ALA A 13 10.33 -11.77 19.39
N ALA A 14 11.40 -10.98 19.32
CA ALA A 14 11.56 -9.85 20.20
C ALA A 14 10.50 -8.84 19.75
N VAL A 15 9.43 -8.74 20.53
CA VAL A 15 8.47 -7.63 20.42
C VAL A 15 9.29 -6.33 20.40
N PRO A 16 9.01 -5.35 19.52
CA PRO A 16 9.72 -4.09 19.50
C PRO A 16 9.82 -3.53 20.92
N GLN A 17 11.04 -3.28 21.40
CA GLN A 17 11.29 -2.90 22.81
C GLN A 17 10.59 -1.60 23.23
N ARG A 18 10.01 -0.86 22.28
CA ARG A 18 9.09 0.24 22.55
C ARG A 18 8.02 0.30 21.45
N LEU A 19 6.78 -0.01 21.83
CA LEU A 19 5.63 0.38 21.01
C LEU A 19 5.62 1.92 20.87
N PRO A 20 5.22 2.48 19.71
CA PRO A 20 5.06 3.92 19.58
C PRO A 20 4.13 4.45 20.68
N ALA A 21 4.43 5.63 21.25
CA ALA A 21 3.69 6.18 22.40
C ALA A 21 2.18 6.33 22.14
N TRP A 22 1.77 6.46 20.88
CA TRP A 22 0.38 6.59 20.43
C TRP A 22 -0.37 5.25 20.29
N LEU A 23 0.35 4.14 20.25
CA LEU A 23 -0.19 2.84 19.88
C LEU A 23 -1.05 2.15 20.98
N PRO A 24 -0.70 2.20 22.28
CA PRO A 24 -1.45 1.47 23.30
C PRO A 24 -2.93 1.86 23.38
N GLU A 25 -3.24 3.17 23.27
CA GLU A 25 -4.62 3.68 23.29
C GLU A 25 -5.34 3.47 21.94
N ALA A 26 -4.59 3.50 20.84
CA ALA A 26 -5.12 3.39 19.50
C ALA A 26 -5.51 1.94 19.10
N VAL A 27 -4.78 0.93 19.56
CA VAL A 27 -5.08 -0.50 19.37
C VAL A 27 -6.22 -0.97 20.26
N ALA A 28 -6.34 -0.38 21.46
CA ALA A 28 -7.41 -0.71 22.42
C ALA A 28 -8.83 -0.43 21.89
N ASN A 29 -8.98 0.53 20.97
CA ASN A 29 -10.28 1.01 20.50
C ASN A 29 -10.77 0.42 19.18
N ASP A 30 -9.96 -0.43 18.52
CA ASP A 30 -10.23 -1.24 17.32
C ASP A 30 -9.04 -1.16 16.34
N PRO A 31 -8.24 -2.24 16.19
CA PRO A 31 -7.02 -2.23 15.37
C PRO A 31 -7.31 -2.13 13.86
N TYR A 32 -8.53 -2.42 13.44
CA TYR A 32 -8.93 -2.40 12.03
C TYR A 32 -9.57 -1.06 11.65
N ASN A 33 -9.74 -0.15 12.60
CA ASN A 33 -10.19 1.21 12.33
C ASN A 33 -9.02 2.08 11.86
N GLY A 34 -9.16 2.76 10.72
CA GLY A 34 -8.15 3.61 10.13
C GLY A 34 -8.46 4.04 8.71
N LEU A 35 -7.56 4.81 8.09
CA LEU A 35 -7.72 5.36 6.75
C LEU A 35 -7.89 4.30 5.65
N ASN A 36 -7.40 3.09 5.87
CA ASN A 36 -7.56 1.96 4.95
C ASN A 36 -7.73 0.65 5.73
N PRO A 37 -8.97 0.33 6.17
CA PRO A 37 -9.23 -0.89 6.95
C PRO A 37 -8.91 -2.15 6.12
N PRO A 38 -8.38 -3.23 6.72
CA PRO A 38 -8.05 -4.43 5.97
C PRO A 38 -9.28 -5.10 5.35
N LEU A 39 -9.09 -5.87 4.26
CA LEU A 39 -10.11 -6.79 3.76
C LEU A 39 -10.04 -8.13 4.48
N ILE A 40 -11.18 -8.72 4.77
CA ILE A 40 -11.27 -10.00 5.47
C ILE A 40 -11.91 -11.04 4.54
N ASP A 41 -11.17 -12.08 4.21
CA ASP A 41 -11.70 -13.29 3.56
C ASP A 41 -12.06 -14.28 4.65
N PHE A 42 -13.35 -14.42 4.92
CA PHE A 42 -13.86 -15.27 5.99
C PHE A 42 -13.64 -16.75 5.71
N ASP A 43 -13.84 -17.18 4.47
CA ASP A 43 -13.80 -18.58 4.07
C ASP A 43 -12.35 -19.10 4.12
N ARG A 44 -11.41 -18.27 3.70
CA ARG A 44 -9.98 -18.60 3.67
C ARG A 44 -9.22 -18.17 4.92
N LYS A 45 -9.91 -17.50 5.86
CA LYS A 45 -9.34 -16.92 7.07
C LYS A 45 -8.11 -16.06 6.78
N MET A 46 -8.26 -15.11 5.87
CA MET A 46 -7.21 -14.15 5.52
C MET A 46 -7.60 -12.74 5.90
N VAL A 47 -6.63 -11.97 6.40
CA VAL A 47 -6.74 -10.52 6.61
C VAL A 47 -5.73 -9.85 5.68
N LEU A 48 -6.23 -9.11 4.70
CA LEU A 48 -5.43 -8.47 3.67
C LEU A 48 -5.29 -6.98 3.98
N SER A 49 -4.06 -6.53 4.23
CA SER A 49 -3.75 -5.13 4.52
C SER A 49 -2.79 -4.55 3.48
N TRP A 50 -3.08 -3.33 3.04
CA TRP A 50 -2.26 -2.57 2.11
C TRP A 50 -2.33 -1.09 2.43
N SER A 51 -1.51 -0.29 1.75
CA SER A 51 -1.63 1.17 1.73
C SER A 51 -2.01 1.63 0.33
N ALA A 52 -2.63 2.80 0.21
CA ALA A 52 -2.88 3.38 -1.11
C ALA A 52 -1.54 3.52 -1.87
N LYS A 53 -1.57 3.35 -3.19
CA LYS A 53 -0.37 3.28 -4.06
C LYS A 53 0.53 2.04 -3.86
N SER A 54 0.14 1.08 -3.01
CA SER A 54 0.83 -0.20 -2.82
C SER A 54 0.07 -1.36 -3.45
N ALA A 55 -0.20 -1.26 -4.77
CA ALA A 55 -0.94 -2.25 -5.58
C ALA A 55 -2.34 -2.63 -5.04
N CYS A 56 -2.99 -1.72 -4.32
CA CYS A 56 -4.30 -1.91 -3.68
C CYS A 56 -5.39 -2.48 -4.60
N THR A 57 -5.49 -1.99 -5.85
CA THR A 57 -6.48 -2.46 -6.82
C THR A 57 -6.22 -3.90 -7.25
N HIS A 58 -4.96 -4.32 -7.34
CA HIS A 58 -4.59 -5.68 -7.71
C HIS A 58 -4.99 -6.67 -6.60
N VAL A 59 -4.69 -6.33 -5.34
CA VAL A 59 -5.08 -7.12 -4.16
C VAL A 59 -6.60 -7.20 -4.02
N LEU A 60 -7.31 -6.09 -4.25
CA LEU A 60 -8.77 -6.06 -4.25
C LEU A 60 -9.36 -6.97 -5.35
N ILE A 61 -8.85 -6.90 -6.58
CA ILE A 61 -9.34 -7.76 -7.66
C ILE A 61 -9.06 -9.24 -7.36
N TRP A 62 -7.88 -9.57 -6.83
CA TRP A 62 -7.60 -10.92 -6.36
C TRP A 62 -8.63 -11.39 -5.32
N PHE A 63 -8.88 -10.60 -4.27
CA PHE A 63 -9.91 -10.89 -3.28
C PHE A 63 -11.28 -11.13 -3.92
N LEU A 64 -11.69 -10.26 -4.85
CA LEU A 64 -12.98 -10.38 -5.55
C LEU A 64 -13.07 -11.66 -6.38
N VAL A 65 -11.97 -12.09 -7.04
CA VAL A 65 -11.92 -13.34 -7.78
C VAL A 65 -12.05 -14.54 -6.84
N LYS A 66 -11.29 -14.56 -5.73
CA LYS A 66 -11.35 -15.66 -4.76
C LYS A 66 -12.75 -15.83 -4.16
N ASN A 67 -13.49 -14.75 -4.01
CA ASN A 67 -14.81 -14.75 -3.41
C ASN A 67 -15.95 -14.80 -4.45
N GLY A 68 -15.63 -14.94 -5.75
CA GLY A 68 -16.66 -14.97 -6.81
C GLY A 68 -17.42 -13.64 -6.99
N LEU A 69 -16.88 -12.53 -6.50
CA LEU A 69 -17.52 -11.22 -6.46
C LEU A 69 -17.11 -10.30 -7.62
N LEU A 70 -16.13 -10.68 -8.43
CA LEU A 70 -15.59 -9.79 -9.48
C LEU A 70 -16.66 -9.33 -10.48
N HIS A 71 -17.57 -10.22 -10.88
CA HIS A 71 -18.65 -9.86 -11.82
C HIS A 71 -19.60 -8.82 -11.21
N ALA A 72 -20.02 -9.03 -9.95
CA ALA A 72 -20.88 -8.08 -9.24
C ALA A 72 -20.19 -6.72 -9.04
N ALA A 73 -18.89 -6.73 -8.70
CA ALA A 73 -18.12 -5.50 -8.57
C ALA A 73 -18.03 -4.72 -9.89
N ASN A 74 -17.76 -5.41 -11.00
CA ASN A 74 -17.71 -4.78 -12.32
C ASN A 74 -19.08 -4.23 -12.78
N TYR A 75 -20.18 -4.91 -12.42
CA TYR A 75 -21.53 -4.41 -12.68
C TYR A 75 -21.84 -3.15 -11.87
N TYR A 76 -21.42 -3.11 -10.61
CA TYR A 76 -21.67 -1.99 -9.72
C TYR A 76 -20.94 -0.71 -10.14
N ASN A 77 -19.63 -0.81 -10.43
CA ASN A 77 -18.84 0.34 -10.85
C ASN A 77 -17.57 -0.11 -11.63
N PRO A 78 -17.14 0.64 -12.67
CA PRO A 78 -15.86 0.38 -13.33
C PRO A 78 -14.65 0.42 -12.38
N TRP A 79 -14.72 1.18 -11.29
CA TRP A 79 -13.68 1.23 -10.26
C TRP A 79 -14.05 0.32 -9.07
N PRO A 80 -13.33 -0.80 -8.86
CA PRO A 80 -13.74 -1.81 -7.87
C PRO A 80 -13.69 -1.30 -6.41
N HIS A 81 -12.99 -0.19 -6.15
CA HIS A 81 -12.96 0.38 -4.78
C HIS A 81 -14.32 0.92 -4.36
N GLU A 82 -15.17 1.39 -5.29
CA GLU A 82 -16.55 1.80 -4.99
C GLU A 82 -17.33 0.61 -4.42
N PHE A 83 -17.22 -0.56 -5.06
CA PHE A 83 -17.85 -1.79 -4.57
C PHE A 83 -17.32 -2.20 -3.19
N ARG A 84 -16.01 -2.04 -2.94
CA ARG A 84 -15.43 -2.30 -1.62
C ARG A 84 -16.04 -1.39 -0.55
N GLN A 85 -16.10 -0.09 -0.80
CA GLN A 85 -16.53 0.91 0.19
C GLN A 85 -18.03 0.87 0.42
N ASP A 86 -18.82 0.72 -0.65
CA ASP A 86 -20.27 0.85 -0.56
C ASP A 86 -21.00 -0.46 -0.34
N VAL A 87 -20.40 -1.59 -0.72
CA VAL A 87 -21.04 -2.91 -0.59
C VAL A 87 -20.32 -3.78 0.43
N ILE A 88 -19.04 -4.09 0.20
CA ILE A 88 -18.31 -5.05 1.06
C ILE A 88 -18.20 -4.55 2.49
N ALA A 89 -17.68 -3.33 2.68
CA ALA A 89 -17.41 -2.76 4.00
C ALA A 89 -18.66 -2.60 4.88
N LYS A 90 -19.84 -2.47 4.25
CA LYS A 90 -21.14 -2.32 4.91
C LYS A 90 -21.88 -3.66 5.09
N SER A 91 -21.40 -4.75 4.49
CA SER A 91 -22.08 -6.04 4.53
C SER A 91 -21.98 -6.72 5.90
N LYS A 92 -23.06 -7.38 6.33
CA LYS A 92 -23.10 -8.14 7.59
C LYS A 92 -22.06 -9.25 7.63
N VAL A 93 -21.80 -9.90 6.48
CA VAL A 93 -20.81 -10.97 6.36
C VAL A 93 -19.41 -10.41 6.64
N PHE A 94 -19.04 -9.29 6.01
CA PHE A 94 -17.74 -8.66 6.25
C PHE A 94 -17.58 -8.18 7.69
N LEU A 95 -18.59 -7.51 8.26
CA LEU A 95 -18.54 -7.04 9.64
C LEU A 95 -18.43 -8.20 10.64
N GLY A 96 -19.15 -9.30 10.40
CA GLY A 96 -19.02 -10.52 11.19
C GLY A 96 -17.63 -11.13 11.09
N ALA A 97 -17.09 -11.24 9.87
CA ALA A 97 -15.73 -11.77 9.63
C ALA A 97 -14.66 -10.92 10.29
N ARG A 98 -14.79 -9.60 10.22
CA ARG A 98 -13.95 -8.63 10.92
C ARG A 98 -13.95 -8.83 12.42
N ASN A 99 -15.13 -8.92 13.02
CA ASN A 99 -15.25 -9.12 14.47
C ASN A 99 -14.67 -10.48 14.89
N ASP A 100 -14.88 -11.53 14.10
CA ASP A 100 -14.26 -12.83 14.32
C ASP A 100 -12.73 -12.78 14.19
N ALA A 101 -12.17 -12.04 13.23
CA ALA A 101 -10.73 -11.89 13.07
C ALA A 101 -10.07 -11.11 14.21
N ILE A 102 -10.77 -10.13 14.78
CA ILE A 102 -10.32 -9.40 15.98
C ILE A 102 -10.38 -10.29 17.22
N ALA A 103 -11.48 -11.04 17.40
CA ALA A 103 -11.68 -11.90 18.57
C ALA A 103 -10.86 -13.19 18.53
N ASN A 104 -10.58 -13.71 17.33
CA ASN A 104 -9.90 -14.98 17.11
C ASN A 104 -8.74 -14.85 16.10
N PRO A 105 -7.77 -13.95 16.31
CA PRO A 105 -6.71 -13.67 15.34
C PRO A 105 -5.89 -14.92 14.99
N GLN A 106 -5.73 -15.86 15.92
CA GLN A 106 -4.99 -17.12 15.73
C GLN A 106 -5.55 -18.01 14.61
N LYS A 107 -6.83 -17.80 14.23
CA LYS A 107 -7.46 -18.52 13.11
C LYS A 107 -7.11 -17.92 11.76
N TYR A 108 -6.59 -16.69 11.73
CA TYR A 108 -6.38 -15.91 10.53
C TYR A 108 -4.90 -15.77 10.16
N SER A 109 -4.64 -15.77 8.85
CA SER A 109 -3.36 -15.32 8.28
C SER A 109 -3.46 -13.85 7.93
N PHE A 110 -2.59 -13.03 8.50
CA PHE A 110 -2.47 -11.61 8.17
C PHE A 110 -1.45 -11.42 7.05
N ILE A 111 -1.85 -10.77 5.96
CA ILE A 111 -1.01 -10.56 4.78
C ILE A 111 -0.90 -9.06 4.55
N ARG A 112 0.33 -8.55 4.60
CA ARG A 112 0.64 -7.13 4.46
C ARG A 112 1.38 -6.85 3.14
N PHE A 113 0.77 -6.07 2.26
CA PHE A 113 1.35 -5.65 0.98
C PHE A 113 1.93 -4.24 1.07
N MET A 114 3.25 -4.12 1.00
CA MET A 114 3.93 -2.84 1.17
C MET A 114 4.88 -2.56 0.02
N ARG A 115 4.94 -1.29 -0.37
CA ARG A 115 5.94 -0.76 -1.31
C ARG A 115 7.07 -0.11 -0.54
N ASP A 116 8.21 0.03 -1.20
CA ASP A 116 9.26 0.92 -0.73
C ASP A 116 8.65 2.30 -0.43
N PRO A 117 8.83 2.85 0.79
CA PRO A 117 8.14 4.07 1.21
C PRO A 117 8.43 5.29 0.33
N VAL A 118 9.66 5.45 -0.15
CA VAL A 118 10.07 6.58 -0.99
C VAL A 118 9.47 6.46 -2.39
N ALA A 119 9.51 5.26 -2.98
CA ALA A 119 8.91 4.96 -4.28
C ALA A 119 7.38 5.13 -4.24
N ARG A 120 6.74 4.72 -3.13
CA ARG A 120 5.32 4.94 -2.92
C ARG A 120 4.99 6.44 -2.88
N LEU A 121 5.75 7.24 -2.13
CA LEU A 121 5.48 8.67 -2.02
C LEU A 121 5.67 9.40 -3.36
N SER A 122 6.70 9.03 -4.12
CA SER A 122 6.87 9.51 -5.50
C SER A 122 5.66 9.17 -6.39
N SER A 123 5.11 7.96 -6.23
CA SER A 123 3.87 7.54 -6.90
C SER A 123 2.64 8.33 -6.45
N ALA A 124 2.61 8.76 -5.20
CA ALA A 124 1.53 9.57 -4.64
C ALA A 124 1.55 11.00 -5.17
N LEU A 125 2.72 11.65 -5.23
CA LEU A 125 2.92 12.96 -5.87
C LEU A 125 2.42 12.97 -7.32
N ARG A 126 2.89 12.01 -8.12
CA ARG A 126 2.41 11.85 -9.50
C ARG A 126 0.89 11.67 -9.55
N HIS A 127 0.35 10.85 -8.67
CA HIS A 127 -1.08 10.59 -8.64
C HIS A 127 -1.88 11.83 -8.28
N MET A 128 -1.41 12.64 -7.34
CA MET A 128 -2.00 13.93 -6.95
C MET A 128 -2.08 14.88 -8.14
N LEU A 129 -0.97 15.04 -8.87
CA LEU A 129 -0.93 15.90 -10.05
C LEU A 129 -1.82 15.39 -11.18
N ARG A 130 -1.85 14.07 -11.42
CA ARG A 130 -2.68 13.46 -12.47
C ARG A 130 -4.18 13.51 -12.13
N ALA A 131 -4.54 13.15 -10.90
CA ALA A 131 -5.93 13.03 -10.45
C ALA A 131 -6.49 14.35 -9.90
N ARG A 132 -5.68 15.43 -9.91
CA ARG A 132 -6.10 16.80 -9.64
C ARG A 132 -6.76 16.97 -8.26
N TYR A 133 -6.20 16.32 -7.24
CA TYR A 133 -6.68 16.43 -5.86
C TYR A 133 -5.73 17.29 -5.00
N ASN A 134 -6.23 17.76 -3.84
CA ASN A 134 -5.50 18.54 -2.84
C ASN A 134 -5.03 19.96 -3.26
N GLU A 135 -5.57 20.55 -4.33
CA GLU A 135 -5.12 21.89 -4.78
C GLU A 135 -5.31 22.99 -3.72
N GLY A 136 -6.44 22.97 -3.00
CA GLY A 136 -6.75 23.95 -1.96
C GLY A 136 -5.83 23.83 -0.74
N GLU A 137 -5.63 22.62 -0.23
CA GLU A 137 -4.72 22.35 0.90
C GLU A 137 -3.29 22.75 0.55
N LEU A 138 -2.82 22.42 -0.65
CA LEU A 138 -1.50 22.82 -1.12
C LEU A 138 -1.37 24.33 -1.26
N SER A 139 -2.39 25.01 -1.79
CA SER A 139 -2.34 26.47 -1.92
C SER A 139 -2.16 27.16 -0.56
N ILE A 140 -2.85 26.66 0.47
CA ILE A 140 -2.72 27.16 1.84
C ILE A 140 -1.32 26.87 2.38
N ALA A 141 -0.85 25.62 2.28
CA ALA A 141 0.45 25.20 2.82
C ALA A 141 1.64 25.87 2.14
N LEU A 142 1.52 26.21 0.85
CA LEU A 142 2.56 26.88 0.07
C LEU A 142 2.48 28.42 0.17
N GLY A 143 1.40 28.98 0.73
CA GLY A 143 1.20 30.43 0.77
C GLY A 143 1.05 31.10 -0.60
N ARG A 144 0.76 30.32 -1.65
CA ARG A 144 0.54 30.80 -3.02
C ARG A 144 -0.56 29.99 -3.68
N LYS A 145 -1.21 30.56 -4.71
CA LYS A 145 -2.13 29.78 -5.54
C LYS A 145 -1.36 28.63 -6.20
N PHE A 146 -1.79 27.40 -5.93
CA PHE A 146 -1.32 26.20 -6.60
C PHE A 146 -2.41 25.70 -7.56
N SER A 147 -1.97 25.24 -8.72
CA SER A 147 -2.77 24.44 -9.64
C SER A 147 -1.88 23.34 -10.19
N VAL A 148 -2.46 22.17 -10.45
CA VAL A 148 -1.73 21.07 -11.09
C VAL A 148 -1.14 21.46 -12.44
N GLU A 149 -1.73 22.42 -13.16
CA GLU A 149 -1.19 22.90 -14.44
C GLU A 149 0.11 23.70 -14.29
N THR A 150 0.20 24.48 -13.21
CA THR A 150 1.43 25.24 -12.89
C THR A 150 2.45 24.40 -12.13
N GLY A 151 1.99 23.30 -11.52
CA GLY A 151 2.83 22.39 -10.76
C GLY A 151 3.40 22.98 -9.46
N LEU A 152 4.30 22.20 -8.89
CA LEU A 152 5.10 22.54 -7.73
C LEU A 152 6.52 22.02 -7.91
N THR A 153 7.47 22.71 -7.30
CA THR A 153 8.85 22.23 -7.21
C THR A 153 8.94 21.01 -6.29
N VAL A 154 9.99 20.20 -6.46
CA VAL A 154 10.27 19.11 -5.51
C VAL A 154 10.46 19.66 -4.08
N ARG A 155 11.11 20.82 -3.93
CA ARG A 155 11.24 21.52 -2.66
C ARG A 155 9.90 21.81 -2.00
N GLU A 156 8.97 22.41 -2.75
CA GLU A 156 7.63 22.71 -2.26
C GLU A 156 6.87 21.45 -1.85
N PHE A 157 7.03 20.34 -2.58
CA PHE A 157 6.41 19.08 -2.21
C PHE A 157 6.95 18.54 -0.88
N ILE A 158 8.29 18.53 -0.72
CA ILE A 158 8.93 18.09 0.53
C ILE A 158 8.47 18.98 1.70
N SER A 159 8.49 20.30 1.52
CA SER A 159 8.03 21.26 2.54
C SER A 159 6.56 21.08 2.89
N TYR A 160 5.69 20.75 1.93
CA TYR A 160 4.30 20.38 2.20
C TYR A 160 4.23 19.10 3.04
N MET A 161 4.94 18.05 2.64
CA MET A 161 4.90 16.75 3.31
C MET A 161 5.40 16.81 4.77
N GLN A 162 6.35 17.70 5.08
CA GLN A 162 6.81 17.95 6.45
C GLN A 162 5.75 18.61 7.36
N GLN A 163 4.77 19.30 6.78
CA GLN A 163 3.68 19.96 7.52
C GLN A 163 2.46 19.04 7.71
N VAL A 164 2.37 17.97 6.92
CA VAL A 164 1.22 17.06 6.93
C VAL A 164 1.32 16.08 8.09
N ASN A 165 0.25 15.96 8.87
CA ASN A 165 0.11 14.84 9.80
C ASN A 165 -0.14 13.53 9.03
N LEU A 166 0.91 12.74 8.82
CA LEU A 166 0.86 11.48 8.07
C LEU A 166 -0.13 10.44 8.62
N LYS A 167 -0.61 10.59 9.86
CA LYS A 167 -1.61 9.69 10.46
C LYS A 167 -3.05 10.11 10.20
N ASN A 168 -3.26 11.37 9.83
CA ASN A 168 -4.58 11.94 9.60
C ASN A 168 -4.53 12.88 8.38
N THR A 169 -4.32 12.29 7.21
CA THR A 169 -4.25 12.99 5.93
C THR A 169 -4.87 12.12 4.84
N ASN A 170 -4.85 12.62 3.61
CA ASN A 170 -5.23 11.85 2.42
C ASN A 170 -4.53 10.47 2.43
N PRO A 171 -5.26 9.34 2.31
CA PRO A 171 -4.67 7.99 2.38
C PRO A 171 -3.53 7.73 1.38
N HIS A 172 -3.45 8.50 0.30
CA HIS A 172 -2.35 8.43 -0.68
C HIS A 172 -1.03 8.97 -0.14
N HIS A 173 -1.07 9.92 0.79
CA HIS A 173 0.10 10.56 1.44
C HIS A 173 0.38 9.99 2.83
N ALA A 174 -0.64 9.42 3.47
CA ALA A 174 -0.56 8.89 4.82
C ALA A 174 0.53 7.82 4.99
N SER A 175 1.01 7.63 6.22
CA SER A 175 1.94 6.55 6.58
C SER A 175 1.41 5.19 6.10
N GLN A 176 2.32 4.31 5.69
CA GLN A 176 1.99 2.94 5.37
C GLN A 176 1.77 2.10 6.62
N VAL A 177 2.42 2.41 7.74
CA VAL A 177 2.21 1.68 9.00
C VAL A 177 0.79 1.91 9.50
N ASN A 178 0.09 0.82 9.79
CA ASN A 178 -1.26 0.83 10.35
C ASN A 178 -1.29 0.17 11.73
N LYS A 179 -2.32 0.51 12.52
CA LYS A 179 -2.56 -0.10 13.84
C LYS A 179 -2.55 -1.63 13.81
N VAL A 180 -3.18 -2.22 12.79
CA VAL A 180 -3.26 -3.68 12.60
C VAL A 180 -1.88 -4.33 12.40
N ASP A 181 -0.87 -3.60 11.95
CA ASP A 181 0.48 -4.13 11.74
C ASP A 181 1.14 -4.53 13.06
N TYR A 182 0.72 -3.92 14.17
CA TYR A 182 1.17 -4.23 15.53
C TYR A 182 0.28 -5.25 16.25
N MET A 183 -0.83 -5.70 15.65
CA MET A 183 -1.65 -6.70 16.29
C MET A 183 -0.90 -8.05 16.31
N ASN A 184 -0.87 -8.65 17.49
CA ASN A 184 -0.27 -9.95 17.75
C ASN A 184 -1.33 -11.04 17.76
N GLY A 185 -0.88 -12.30 17.80
CA GLY A 185 -1.76 -13.46 17.96
C GLY A 185 -2.36 -13.99 16.66
N TYR A 186 -2.07 -13.38 15.50
CA TYR A 186 -2.39 -13.99 14.22
C TYR A 186 -1.73 -15.36 14.07
N GLY A 187 -2.43 -16.31 13.44
CA GLY A 187 -1.87 -17.64 13.20
C GLY A 187 -0.61 -17.58 12.32
N ARG A 188 -0.60 -16.63 11.38
CA ARG A 188 0.57 -16.26 10.56
C ARG A 188 0.52 -14.77 10.24
N LYS A 189 1.68 -14.14 10.12
CA LYS A 189 1.83 -12.80 9.54
C LYS A 189 2.79 -12.90 8.36
N ILE A 190 2.35 -12.49 7.18
CA ILE A 190 3.10 -12.58 5.93
C ILE A 190 3.30 -11.15 5.41
N PHE A 191 4.54 -10.79 5.11
CA PHE A 191 4.90 -9.49 4.55
C PHE A 191 5.33 -9.63 3.10
N VAL A 192 4.73 -8.83 2.22
CA VAL A 192 4.94 -8.87 0.79
C VAL A 192 5.57 -7.56 0.35
N LYS A 193 6.85 -7.62 -0.02
CA LYS A 193 7.57 -6.49 -0.61
C LYS A 193 7.29 -6.42 -2.10
N LEU A 194 6.55 -5.39 -2.49
CA LEU A 194 6.07 -5.24 -3.87
C LEU A 194 7.14 -4.77 -4.85
N ASP A 195 8.15 -4.04 -4.37
CA ASP A 195 9.21 -3.47 -5.20
C ASP A 195 10.50 -4.32 -5.21
N GLU A 196 10.53 -5.46 -4.50
CA GLU A 196 11.67 -6.39 -4.58
C GLU A 196 11.71 -7.10 -5.94
N PRO A 197 12.88 -7.13 -6.60
CA PRO A 197 13.03 -7.68 -7.94
C PRO A 197 12.78 -9.20 -7.97
N GLY A 198 12.53 -9.72 -9.18
CA GLY A 198 12.50 -11.16 -9.45
C GLY A 198 11.11 -11.79 -9.57
N ARG A 199 10.07 -11.20 -8.97
CA ARG A 199 8.67 -11.67 -9.11
C ARG A 199 7.68 -10.53 -9.28
N GLY A 200 6.72 -10.70 -10.18
CA GLY A 200 5.56 -9.83 -10.25
C GLY A 200 4.60 -10.06 -9.08
N ILE A 201 3.71 -9.09 -8.80
CA ILE A 201 2.73 -9.20 -7.71
C ILE A 201 1.88 -10.48 -7.79
N GLY A 202 1.45 -10.89 -8.98
CA GLY A 202 0.67 -12.13 -9.16
C GLY A 202 1.45 -13.37 -8.74
N GLU A 203 2.75 -13.42 -9.05
CA GLU A 203 3.62 -14.52 -8.65
C GLU A 203 3.87 -14.51 -7.14
N LYS A 204 4.05 -13.34 -6.52
CA LYS A 204 4.14 -13.20 -5.07
C LYS A 204 2.85 -13.66 -4.38
N ILE A 205 1.67 -13.32 -4.92
CA ILE A 205 0.38 -13.82 -4.42
C ILE A 205 0.28 -15.35 -4.59
N ASN A 206 0.72 -15.90 -5.72
CA ASN A 206 0.69 -17.35 -5.95
C ASN A 206 1.57 -18.12 -4.94
N VAL A 207 2.69 -17.54 -4.49
CA VAL A 207 3.50 -18.12 -3.40
C VAL A 207 2.71 -18.17 -2.10
N ILE A 208 2.00 -17.09 -1.76
CA ILE A 208 1.14 -17.03 -0.57
C ILE A 208 0.01 -18.07 -0.67
N GLU A 209 -0.64 -18.17 -1.82
CA GLU A 209 -1.70 -19.17 -2.03
C GLU A 209 -1.17 -20.59 -1.85
N ALA A 210 0.00 -20.92 -2.41
CA ALA A 210 0.63 -22.21 -2.22
C ALA A 210 0.98 -22.50 -0.75
N GLU A 211 1.53 -21.51 -0.04
CA GLU A 211 1.85 -21.62 1.41
C GLU A 211 0.59 -21.84 2.26
N LEU A 212 -0.51 -21.17 1.90
CA LEU A 212 -1.81 -21.30 2.54
C LEU A 212 -2.60 -22.53 2.04
N LYS A 213 -1.99 -23.39 1.20
CA LYS A 213 -2.62 -24.58 0.59
C LYS A 213 -3.91 -24.27 -0.16
N GLN A 214 -3.95 -23.10 -0.79
CA GLN A 214 -5.06 -22.66 -1.63
C GLN A 214 -4.78 -22.99 -3.09
N LEU A 215 -5.85 -23.05 -3.89
CA LEU A 215 -5.73 -23.09 -5.34
C LEU A 215 -5.05 -21.81 -5.83
N VAL A 216 -3.97 -21.99 -6.60
CA VAL A 216 -3.22 -20.89 -7.20
C VAL A 216 -4.06 -20.17 -8.26
N THR A 217 -4.01 -18.85 -8.25
CA THR A 217 -4.76 -17.99 -9.17
C THR A 217 -4.01 -17.86 -10.49
N ASP A 218 -4.73 -18.11 -11.58
CA ASP A 218 -4.24 -17.79 -12.92
C ASP A 218 -4.54 -16.32 -13.26
N PHE A 219 -3.60 -15.46 -12.88
CA PHE A 219 -3.71 -14.01 -13.09
C PHE A 219 -3.79 -13.61 -14.57
N SER A 220 -3.36 -14.47 -15.50
CA SER A 220 -3.45 -14.20 -16.95
C SER A 220 -4.89 -14.24 -17.47
N LYS A 221 -5.82 -14.85 -16.72
CA LYS A 221 -7.24 -14.96 -17.09
C LYS A 221 -8.10 -13.82 -16.55
N ILE A 222 -7.53 -12.91 -15.77
CA ILE A 222 -8.27 -11.82 -15.12
C ILE A 222 -8.14 -10.55 -15.97
N THR A 223 -8.97 -10.44 -17.01
CA THR A 223 -8.95 -9.30 -17.96
C THR A 223 -9.09 -7.93 -17.30
N LYS A 224 -9.78 -7.85 -16.15
CA LYS A 224 -9.90 -6.62 -15.37
C LYS A 224 -8.53 -6.09 -14.90
N LEU A 225 -7.58 -6.96 -14.60
CA LEU A 225 -6.22 -6.56 -14.23
C LEU A 225 -5.46 -5.98 -15.42
N ASP A 226 -5.66 -6.51 -16.61
CA ASP A 226 -5.02 -5.97 -17.81
C ASP A 226 -5.54 -4.58 -18.14
N TRP A 227 -6.86 -4.37 -18.01
CA TRP A 227 -7.46 -3.04 -18.10
C TRP A 227 -6.86 -2.07 -17.06
N VAL A 228 -6.72 -2.48 -15.79
CA VAL A 228 -6.10 -1.65 -14.74
C VAL A 228 -4.66 -1.31 -15.10
N LYS A 229 -3.87 -2.28 -15.57
CA LYS A 229 -2.48 -2.02 -15.99
C LYS A 229 -2.44 -0.98 -17.11
N GLN A 230 -3.22 -1.16 -18.16
CA GLN A 230 -3.24 -0.26 -19.32
C GLN A 230 -3.69 1.17 -18.97
N THR A 231 -4.59 1.33 -18.00
CA THR A 231 -5.20 2.64 -17.68
C THR A 231 -4.56 3.34 -16.47
N HIS A 232 -3.94 2.58 -15.56
CA HIS A 232 -3.45 3.12 -14.28
C HIS A 232 -1.96 2.88 -14.03
N TYR A 233 -1.35 1.87 -14.65
CA TYR A 233 0.07 1.61 -14.55
C TYR A 233 0.76 2.36 -15.68
N GLN A 234 1.95 2.89 -15.42
CA GLN A 234 2.73 3.56 -16.44
C GLN A 234 4.18 3.17 -16.26
N ASP A 235 4.86 3.07 -17.40
CA ASP A 235 6.28 2.78 -17.46
C ASP A 235 7.10 4.01 -17.08
N ASP A 236 8.26 3.76 -16.51
CA ASP A 236 9.23 4.82 -16.25
C ASP A 236 9.77 5.32 -17.60
N SER A 237 9.69 6.61 -17.86
CA SER A 237 10.11 7.13 -19.16
C SER A 237 11.63 7.05 -19.28
N SER A 238 12.13 6.21 -20.19
CA SER A 238 13.56 6.07 -20.53
C SER A 238 14.17 7.35 -21.13
N GLU A 239 13.36 8.34 -21.50
CA GLU A 239 13.78 9.58 -22.17
C GLU A 239 14.12 10.74 -21.22
N GLY A 240 13.95 10.57 -19.90
CA GLY A 240 14.22 11.63 -18.93
C GLY A 240 15.72 11.75 -18.61
N THR A 241 16.55 12.28 -19.51
CA THR A 241 17.97 12.57 -19.23
C THR A 241 18.17 13.73 -18.27
N GLN A 242 17.13 14.55 -18.05
CA GLN A 242 17.20 15.71 -17.17
C GLN A 242 17.45 15.29 -15.70
N GLU A 243 18.36 16.00 -15.05
CA GLU A 243 18.63 15.84 -13.62
C GLU A 243 17.45 16.40 -12.82
N ILE A 244 17.01 15.65 -11.79
CA ILE A 244 16.01 16.15 -10.85
C ILE A 244 16.74 16.95 -9.79
N THR A 245 16.30 18.18 -9.56
CA THR A 245 16.80 19.07 -8.51
C THR A 245 15.65 19.51 -7.61
N LEU A 246 15.97 20.23 -6.53
CA LEU A 246 14.95 20.78 -5.64
C LEU A 246 14.03 21.78 -6.36
N ASP A 247 14.52 22.43 -7.40
CA ASP A 247 13.80 23.47 -8.13
C ASP A 247 13.16 22.93 -9.42
N THR A 248 13.26 21.62 -9.68
CA THR A 248 12.50 20.96 -10.75
C THR A 248 11.00 21.08 -10.47
N VAL A 249 10.29 21.72 -11.40
CA VAL A 249 8.83 21.85 -11.36
C VAL A 249 8.18 20.58 -11.92
N LEU A 250 7.25 20.03 -11.15
CA LEU A 250 6.44 18.86 -11.47
C LEU A 250 4.98 19.31 -11.59
N ALA A 251 4.40 19.13 -12.79
CA ALA A 251 3.04 19.55 -13.12
C ALA A 251 2.21 18.37 -13.66
N HIS A 252 0.92 18.61 -13.87
CA HIS A 252 0.03 17.68 -14.53
C HIS A 252 0.55 17.28 -15.91
N GLN A 253 0.44 15.99 -16.24
CA GLN A 253 0.76 15.46 -17.56
C GLN A 253 -0.27 14.38 -17.93
N ASP A 254 -0.92 14.56 -19.08
CA ASP A 254 -1.95 13.65 -19.60
C ASP A 254 -1.39 12.35 -20.20
N GLY A 255 -0.06 12.15 -20.22
CA GLY A 255 0.57 10.95 -20.79
C GLY A 255 1.99 10.66 -20.31
N LEU A 256 2.20 9.40 -19.88
CA LEU A 256 3.39 8.52 -19.88
C LEU A 256 4.82 9.04 -19.55
N ARG A 257 5.06 10.30 -19.20
CA ARG A 257 6.44 10.81 -19.03
C ARG A 257 6.76 11.33 -17.63
N TRP A 258 6.70 10.44 -16.64
CA TRP A 258 7.11 10.74 -15.27
C TRP A 258 8.51 10.18 -14.97
N PRO A 259 9.47 10.98 -14.47
CA PRO A 259 10.81 10.50 -14.11
C PRO A 259 10.77 9.78 -12.76
N SER A 260 10.01 8.69 -12.67
CA SER A 260 9.67 8.02 -11.40
C SER A 260 10.90 7.46 -10.70
N THR A 261 11.82 6.83 -11.45
CA THR A 261 13.06 6.29 -10.88
C THR A 261 13.95 7.41 -10.38
N LYS A 262 14.28 8.39 -11.24
CA LYS A 262 15.13 9.54 -10.85
C LYS A 262 14.54 10.35 -9.70
N LEU A 263 13.24 10.57 -9.68
CA LEU A 263 12.56 11.26 -8.58
C LEU A 263 12.65 10.45 -7.29
N THR A 264 12.46 9.13 -7.36
CA THR A 264 12.58 8.24 -6.20
C THR A 264 14.02 8.23 -5.68
N GLU A 265 15.02 8.12 -6.54
CA GLU A 265 16.44 8.19 -6.19
C GLU A 265 16.78 9.53 -5.55
N PHE A 266 16.33 10.63 -6.17
CA PHE A 266 16.51 11.97 -5.65
C PHE A 266 15.87 12.14 -4.27
N MET A 267 14.62 11.71 -4.08
CA MET A 267 13.95 11.77 -2.77
C MET A 267 14.64 10.88 -1.74
N ARG A 268 15.17 9.73 -2.14
CA ARG A 268 15.90 8.81 -1.25
C ARG A 268 17.22 9.41 -0.76
N SER A 269 17.83 10.29 -1.55
CA SER A 269 19.07 10.98 -1.17
C SER A 269 18.84 12.14 -0.18
N ARG A 270 17.59 12.41 0.23
CA ARG A 270 17.23 13.54 1.09
C ARG A 270 17.02 13.07 2.54
N PRO A 271 17.86 13.51 3.50
CA PRO A 271 17.70 13.13 4.91
C PRO A 271 16.31 13.43 5.47
N GLU A 272 15.74 14.58 5.11
CA GLU A 272 14.41 15.00 5.54
C GLU A 272 13.29 14.06 5.08
N MET A 273 13.47 13.40 3.94
CA MET A 273 12.53 12.41 3.44
C MET A 273 12.65 11.07 4.17
N LEU A 274 13.88 10.67 4.51
CA LEU A 274 14.12 9.46 5.28
C LEU A 274 13.62 9.60 6.71
N GLU A 275 13.77 10.79 7.31
CA GLU A 275 13.25 11.11 8.64
C GLU A 275 11.71 11.10 8.63
N LEU A 276 11.08 11.78 7.66
CA LEU A 276 9.63 11.81 7.52
C LEU A 276 9.03 10.39 7.39
N LEU A 277 9.73 9.49 6.69
CA LEU A 277 9.27 8.13 6.38
C LEU A 277 9.89 7.07 7.31
N ALA A 278 10.56 7.45 8.40
CA ALA A 278 11.38 6.55 9.20
C ALA A 278 10.60 5.31 9.71
N GLU A 279 9.36 5.50 10.19
CA GLU A 279 8.50 4.41 10.68
C GLU A 279 8.12 3.43 9.56
N ASP A 280 7.75 3.95 8.39
CA ASP A 280 7.45 3.13 7.20
C ASP A 280 8.69 2.37 6.71
N ILE A 281 9.86 3.03 6.69
CA ILE A 281 11.14 2.44 6.26
C ILE A 281 11.54 1.33 7.23
N HIS A 282 11.41 1.55 8.53
CA HIS A 282 11.76 0.57 9.54
C HIS A 282 10.91 -0.71 9.42
N LEU A 283 9.57 -0.59 9.27
CA LEU A 283 8.70 -1.74 9.02
C LEU A 283 9.06 -2.44 7.70
N TYR A 284 9.33 -1.68 6.63
CA TYR A 284 9.66 -2.26 5.33
C TYR A 284 10.98 -3.04 5.36
N GLN A 285 11.99 -2.55 6.08
CA GLN A 285 13.30 -3.17 6.16
C GLN A 285 13.37 -4.33 7.16
N ASN A 286 12.64 -4.22 8.28
CA ASN A 286 12.72 -5.16 9.41
C ASN A 286 11.33 -5.76 9.75
N PRO A 287 10.61 -6.36 8.79
CA PRO A 287 9.27 -6.88 9.05
C PRO A 287 9.27 -8.05 10.06
N ASP A 288 10.39 -8.73 10.25
CA ASP A 288 10.56 -9.78 11.25
C ASP A 288 10.49 -9.25 12.70
N GLU A 289 10.91 -8.01 12.96
CA GLU A 289 10.72 -7.35 14.27
C GLU A 289 9.23 -7.15 14.60
N PHE A 290 8.37 -7.17 13.59
CA PHE A 290 6.91 -7.08 13.72
C PHE A 290 6.25 -8.47 13.64
N GLY A 291 7.04 -9.54 13.65
CA GLY A 291 6.58 -10.93 13.63
C GLY A 291 6.12 -11.43 12.26
N PHE A 292 6.47 -10.76 11.16
CA PHE A 292 6.14 -11.23 9.82
C PHE A 292 7.19 -12.21 9.26
N THR A 293 6.73 -13.17 8.46
CA THR A 293 7.56 -13.90 7.50
C THR A 293 7.54 -13.18 6.16
N MET A 294 8.67 -13.09 5.47
CA MET A 294 8.77 -12.40 4.18
C MET A 294 8.49 -13.33 3.00
N VAL A 295 7.78 -12.80 2.01
CA VAL A 295 7.69 -13.37 0.65
C VAL A 295 8.45 -12.47 -0.30
N VAL A 296 9.54 -13.01 -0.85
CA VAL A 296 10.41 -12.40 -1.86
C VAL A 296 9.99 -12.84 -3.26
#